data_AF-A0A699RT35-F1
#
_entry.id   AF-A0A699RT35-F1
#
_cell.length_a   1.000
_cell.length_b   1.000
_cell.length_c   1.000
_cell.angle_alpha   90.00
_cell.angle_beta   90.00
_cell.angle_gamma   90.00
#
_symmetry.space_group_name_H-M   'P 1'
#
loop_
_entity.id
_entity.type
_entity.pdbx_description
1 polymer ?
#
loop_
_entity_poly.entity_id
_entity_poly.type
_entity_poly.pdbx_seq_one_letter_code
_entity_poly.pdbx_strand_id
1 'polypeptide(L)'
;MKKIIKEQVKSQVKAQVTRILPRIEESVNAQLEAKVLTISSHSSRTSYAVAADLSEMELKKILIGKMEGNKSIQRSDEQQNLYKALVDTYESDKIILDTYGETVTLKRRHDDDEDKDEEPSVGPDRGSKRRREGKEPE
;
A
#
# COMPACT_ATOMS: atom_id res chain seq x y z
N MET A 1 58.53 -15.34 7.77
CA MET A 1 57.81 -15.05 6.52
C MET A 1 56.29 -15.22 6.63
N LYS A 2 55.76 -16.40 6.99
CA LYS A 2 54.30 -16.64 7.11
C LYS A 2 53.52 -15.66 8.02
N LYS A 3 54.08 -15.26 9.17
CA LYS A 3 53.46 -14.27 10.09
C LYS A 3 53.31 -12.87 9.47
N ILE A 4 54.28 -12.42 8.68
CA ILE A 4 54.30 -11.07 8.08
C ILE A 4 53.21 -10.96 7.01
N ILE A 5 53.10 -11.98 6.15
CA ILE A 5 52.06 -12.06 5.11
C ILE A 5 50.65 -12.04 5.75
N LYS A 6 50.46 -12.78 6.85
CA LYS A 6 49.17 -12.80 7.57
C LYS A 6 48.77 -11.43 8.09
N GLU A 7 49.69 -10.69 8.70
CA GLU A 7 49.41 -9.34 9.19
C GLU A 7 49.17 -8.33 8.07
N GLN A 8 49.93 -8.43 6.96
CA GLN A 8 49.72 -7.58 5.80
C GLN A 8 48.33 -7.81 5.19
N VAL A 9 47.92 -9.06 4.98
CA VAL A 9 46.59 -9.42 4.47
C VAL A 9 45.50 -8.92 5.40
N LYS A 10 45.66 -9.08 6.73
CA LYS A 10 44.71 -8.59 7.73
C LYS A 10 44.55 -7.07 7.68
N SER A 11 45.65 -6.32 7.57
CA SER A 11 45.62 -4.87 7.45
C SER A 11 44.93 -4.40 6.16
N GLN A 12 45.15 -5.10 5.05
CA GLN A 12 44.58 -4.78 3.75
C GLN A 12 43.07 -5.05 3.69
N VAL A 13 42.62 -6.18 4.25
CA VAL A 13 41.19 -6.49 4.37
C VAL A 13 40.49 -5.44 5.25
N LYS A 14 41.10 -5.08 6.39
CA LYS A 14 40.53 -4.06 7.27
C LYS A 14 40.38 -2.71 6.54
N ALA A 15 41.41 -2.28 5.80
CA ALA A 15 41.36 -1.05 5.02
C ALA A 15 40.30 -1.08 3.90
N GLN A 16 40.11 -2.22 3.23
CA GLN A 16 39.06 -2.36 2.22
C GLN A 16 37.66 -2.31 2.84
N VAL A 17 37.44 -3.02 3.95
CA VAL A 17 36.14 -3.03 4.65
C VAL A 17 35.77 -1.63 5.12
N THR A 18 36.71 -0.88 5.71
CA THR A 18 36.48 0.51 6.13
C THR A 18 36.13 1.43 4.95
N ARG A 19 36.62 1.15 3.74
CA ARG A 19 36.31 1.94 2.53
C ARG A 19 34.97 1.57 1.90
N ILE A 20 34.56 0.31 2.00
CA ILE A 20 33.35 -0.22 1.34
C ILE A 20 32.10 0.04 2.19
N LEU A 21 32.21 -0.05 3.52
CA LEU A 21 31.07 0.12 4.43
C LEU A 21 30.28 1.43 4.20
N PRO A 22 30.91 2.62 4.15
CA PRO A 22 30.19 3.87 3.94
C PRO A 22 29.48 3.92 2.59
N ARG A 23 30.06 3.32 1.54
CA ARG A 23 29.46 3.27 0.20
C ARG A 23 28.21 2.40 0.16
N ILE A 24 28.24 1.29 0.89
CA ILE A 24 27.07 0.41 1.01
C ILE A 24 25.97 1.18 1.77
N GLU A 25 26.31 1.78 2.90
CA GLU A 25 25.38 2.57 3.72
C GLU A 25 24.72 3.68 2.88
N GLU A 26 25.51 4.50 2.19
CA GLU A 26 25.02 5.58 1.33
C GLU A 26 24.12 5.05 0.20
N SER A 27 24.52 3.96 -0.46
CA SER A 27 23.73 3.37 -1.55
C SER A 27 22.39 2.80 -1.09
N VAL A 28 22.35 2.20 0.10
CA VAL A 28 21.13 1.66 0.70
C VAL A 28 20.23 2.81 1.14
N ASN A 29 20.79 3.88 1.72
CA ASN A 29 20.02 5.03 2.15
C ASN A 29 19.39 5.76 0.95
N ALA A 30 20.16 5.98 -0.12
CA ALA A 30 19.65 6.59 -1.36
C ALA A 30 18.52 5.75 -2.00
N GLN A 31 18.64 4.42 -1.99
CA GLN A 31 17.59 3.54 -2.49
C GLN A 31 16.33 3.57 -1.59
N LEU A 32 16.51 3.64 -0.28
CA LEU A 32 15.39 3.72 0.66
C LEU A 32 14.64 5.04 0.50
N GLU A 33 15.34 6.17 0.44
CA GLU A 33 14.74 7.49 0.21
C GLU A 33 13.96 7.54 -1.10
N ALA A 34 14.50 6.99 -2.19
CA ALA A 34 13.81 6.93 -3.48
C ALA A 34 12.50 6.10 -3.41
N LYS A 35 12.52 4.96 -2.69
CA LYS A 35 11.32 4.15 -2.48
C LYS A 35 10.29 4.85 -1.59
N VAL A 36 10.73 5.49 -0.52
CA VAL A 36 9.85 6.25 0.39
C VAL A 36 9.20 7.41 -0.37
N LEU A 37 9.95 8.15 -1.20
CA LEU A 37 9.41 9.25 -1.98
C LEU A 37 8.37 8.78 -3.00
N THR A 38 8.62 7.66 -3.70
CA THR A 38 7.66 7.12 -4.67
C THR A 38 6.39 6.65 -3.98
N ILE A 39 6.49 5.90 -2.88
CA ILE A 39 5.33 5.46 -2.08
C ILE A 39 4.55 6.67 -1.53
N SER A 40 5.26 7.66 -0.97
CA SER A 40 4.65 8.90 -0.47
C SER A 40 3.95 9.65 -1.59
N SER A 41 4.55 9.76 -2.77
CA SER A 41 3.96 10.47 -3.91
C SER A 41 2.66 9.79 -4.37
N HIS A 42 2.64 8.46 -4.43
CA HIS A 42 1.44 7.70 -4.75
C HIS A 42 0.35 7.91 -3.69
N SER A 43 0.70 7.84 -2.40
CA SER A 43 -0.22 8.12 -1.29
C SER A 43 -0.77 9.55 -1.34
N SER A 44 0.08 10.56 -1.56
CA SER A 44 -0.33 11.96 -1.67
C SER A 44 -1.26 12.20 -2.87
N ARG A 45 -1.00 11.58 -4.02
CA ARG A 45 -1.87 11.69 -5.19
C ARG A 45 -3.25 11.10 -4.92
N THR A 46 -3.31 9.92 -4.30
CA THR A 46 -4.57 9.31 -3.88
C THR A 46 -5.29 10.17 -2.84
N SER A 47 -4.57 10.68 -1.83
CA SER A 47 -5.12 11.57 -0.81
C SER A 47 -5.68 12.86 -1.40
N TYR A 48 -5.00 13.46 -2.38
CA TYR A 48 -5.46 14.68 -3.04
C TYR A 48 -6.71 14.42 -3.88
N ALA A 49 -6.77 13.31 -4.62
CA ALA A 49 -7.95 12.91 -5.37
C ALA A 49 -9.17 12.73 -4.44
N VAL A 50 -9.01 12.00 -3.34
CA VAL A 50 -10.08 11.80 -2.34
C VAL A 50 -10.52 13.12 -1.71
N ALA A 51 -9.58 14.02 -1.39
CA ALA A 51 -9.91 15.33 -0.85
C ALA A 51 -10.70 16.19 -1.85
N ALA A 52 -10.37 16.11 -3.14
CA ALA A 52 -11.11 16.80 -4.20
C ALA A 52 -12.55 16.28 -4.30
N ASP A 53 -12.74 14.96 -4.34
CA ASP A 53 -14.07 14.33 -4.43
C ASP A 53 -14.96 14.72 -3.22
N LEU A 54 -14.39 14.75 -2.01
CA LEU A 54 -15.08 15.21 -0.80
C LEU A 54 -15.49 16.68 -0.89
N SER A 55 -14.61 17.55 -1.39
CA SER A 55 -14.91 18.98 -1.55
C SER A 55 -16.00 19.23 -2.60
N GLU A 56 -16.03 18.44 -3.68
CA GLU A 56 -17.10 18.49 -4.69
C GLU A 56 -18.46 18.18 -4.06
N MET A 57 -18.51 17.15 -3.21
CA MET A 57 -19.73 16.74 -2.50
C MET A 57 -20.23 17.81 -1.51
N GLU A 58 -19.33 18.48 -0.79
CA GLU A 58 -19.68 19.62 0.07
C GLU A 58 -20.28 20.79 -0.73
N LEU A 59 -19.71 21.10 -1.90
CA LEU A 59 -20.22 22.14 -2.78
C LEU A 59 -21.61 21.78 -3.34
N LYS A 60 -21.82 20.52 -3.76
CA LYS A 60 -23.15 20.02 -4.18
C LYS A 60 -24.18 20.23 -3.07
N LYS A 61 -23.86 19.87 -1.82
CA LYS A 61 -24.74 20.08 -0.65
C LYS A 61 -25.12 21.54 -0.43
N ILE A 62 -24.12 22.45 -0.49
CA ILE A 62 -24.36 23.89 -0.34
C ILE A 62 -25.25 24.41 -1.47
N LEU A 63 -25.03 23.96 -2.71
CA LEU A 63 -25.82 24.35 -3.87
C LEU A 63 -27.28 23.91 -3.73
N ILE A 64 -27.52 22.65 -3.34
CA ILE A 64 -28.86 22.12 -3.08
C ILE A 64 -29.59 22.97 -2.04
N GLY A 65 -28.96 23.26 -0.88
CA GLY A 65 -29.57 24.06 0.17
C GLY A 65 -29.86 25.51 -0.25
N LYS A 66 -28.99 26.12 -1.07
CA LYS A 66 -29.25 27.44 -1.66
C LYS A 66 -30.41 27.42 -2.64
N MET A 67 -30.50 26.38 -3.47
CA MET A 67 -31.61 26.21 -4.38
C MET A 67 -32.91 26.04 -3.59
N GLU A 68 -32.96 25.14 -2.60
CA GLU A 68 -34.15 24.86 -1.78
C GLU A 68 -34.71 26.12 -1.10
N GLY A 69 -33.84 27.00 -0.59
CA GLY A 69 -34.23 28.30 -0.03
C GLY A 69 -34.69 29.35 -1.05
N ASN A 70 -34.40 29.16 -2.35
CA ASN A 70 -34.81 30.05 -3.42
C ASN A 70 -36.20 29.68 -3.95
N LYS A 71 -37.17 30.58 -3.80
CA LYS A 71 -38.55 30.43 -4.29
C LYS A 71 -38.68 30.22 -5.82
N SER A 72 -37.59 30.35 -6.59
CA SER A 72 -37.61 30.26 -8.05
C SER A 72 -37.40 28.86 -8.62
N ILE A 73 -36.99 27.83 -7.85
CA ILE A 73 -36.80 26.47 -8.41
C ILE A 73 -38.09 25.97 -9.10
N GLN A 74 -39.26 26.36 -8.58
CA GLN A 74 -40.56 26.02 -9.17
C GLN A 74 -40.90 26.80 -10.44
N ARG A 75 -40.09 27.77 -10.88
CA ARG A 75 -40.41 28.64 -12.02
C ARG A 75 -39.94 28.11 -13.37
N SER A 76 -38.95 27.22 -13.43
CA SER A 76 -38.54 26.61 -14.71
C SER A 76 -38.25 25.12 -14.59
N ASP A 77 -38.68 24.38 -15.60
CA ASP A 77 -38.47 22.94 -15.71
C ASP A 77 -36.97 22.59 -15.71
N GLU A 78 -36.13 23.45 -16.29
CA GLU A 78 -34.67 23.31 -16.29
C GLU A 78 -34.07 23.38 -14.88
N GLN A 79 -34.52 24.31 -14.03
CA GLN A 79 -34.05 24.43 -12.66
C GLN A 79 -34.52 23.25 -11.80
N GLN A 80 -35.74 22.76 -12.05
CA GLN A 80 -36.28 21.59 -11.37
C GLN A 80 -35.53 20.31 -11.75
N ASN A 81 -35.21 20.14 -13.04
CA ASN A 81 -34.41 19.03 -13.54
C ASN A 81 -32.97 19.07 -12.98
N LEU A 82 -32.35 20.25 -12.94
CA LEU A 82 -31.02 20.44 -12.35
C LEU A 82 -31.01 20.11 -10.85
N TYR A 83 -32.01 20.60 -10.11
CA TYR A 83 -32.16 20.29 -8.68
C TYR A 83 -32.29 18.79 -8.45
N LYS A 84 -33.17 18.12 -9.21
CA LYS A 84 -33.35 16.67 -9.13
C LYS A 84 -32.06 15.91 -9.41
N ALA A 85 -31.34 16.27 -10.47
CA ALA A 85 -30.06 15.65 -10.80
C ALA A 85 -29.00 15.86 -9.70
N LEU A 86 -28.94 17.04 -9.09
CA LEU A 86 -28.02 17.33 -7.98
C LEU A 86 -28.35 16.50 -6.74
N VAL A 87 -29.63 16.37 -6.40
CA VAL A 87 -30.07 15.54 -5.27
C VAL A 87 -29.76 14.07 -5.52
N ASP A 88 -30.10 13.54 -6.70
CA ASP A 88 -29.87 12.14 -7.08
C ASP A 88 -28.36 11.79 -7.06
N THR A 89 -27.50 12.68 -7.58
CA THR A 89 -26.05 12.48 -7.57
C THR A 89 -25.47 12.56 -6.16
N TYR A 90 -25.90 13.52 -5.32
CA TYR A 90 -25.46 13.62 -3.94
C TYR A 90 -25.86 12.41 -3.09
N GLU A 91 -27.07 11.87 -3.30
CA GLU A 91 -27.54 10.68 -2.59
C GLU A 91 -26.77 9.42 -3.03
N SER A 92 -26.45 9.31 -4.32
CA SER A 92 -25.59 8.24 -4.85
C SER A 92 -24.17 8.32 -4.29
N ASP A 93 -23.54 9.51 -4.31
CA ASP A 93 -22.20 9.75 -3.77
C ASP A 93 -22.13 9.39 -2.26
N LYS A 94 -23.19 9.71 -1.51
CA LYS A 94 -23.29 9.35 -0.09
C LYS A 94 -23.34 7.83 0.14
N ILE A 95 -24.10 7.08 -0.68
CA ILE A 95 -24.14 5.62 -0.59
C ILE A 95 -22.77 5.01 -0.91
N ILE A 96 -22.07 5.54 -1.92
CA ILE A 96 -20.70 5.10 -2.27
C ILE A 96 -19.74 5.35 -1.09
N LEU A 97 -19.85 6.49 -0.43
CA LEU A 97 -19.00 6.81 0.73
C LEU A 97 -19.32 5.94 1.95
N ASP A 98 -20.61 5.73 2.24
CA ASP A 98 -21.07 4.90 3.35
C ASP A 98 -20.61 3.42 3.15
N THR A 99 -20.70 2.90 1.93
CA THR A 99 -20.21 1.55 1.57
C THR A 99 -18.68 1.45 1.58
N TYR A 100 -17.94 2.51 1.23
CA TYR A 100 -16.50 2.55 1.40
C TYR A 100 -16.09 2.46 2.88
N GLY A 101 -16.81 3.16 3.77
CA GLY A 101 -16.64 3.04 5.21
C GLY A 101 -16.87 1.60 5.71
N GLU A 102 -17.96 0.96 5.29
CA GLU A 102 -18.26 -0.43 5.64
C GLU A 102 -17.19 -1.40 5.14
N THR A 103 -16.75 -1.30 3.88
CA THR A 103 -15.73 -2.20 3.32
C THR A 103 -14.37 -2.07 4.01
N VAL A 104 -13.97 -0.85 4.41
CA VAL A 104 -12.75 -0.63 5.19
C VAL A 104 -12.86 -1.26 6.58
N THR A 105 -14.04 -1.18 7.22
CA THR A 105 -14.26 -1.84 8.53
C THR A 105 -14.35 -3.36 8.44
N LEU A 106 -14.91 -3.90 7.34
CA LEU A 106 -14.95 -5.34 7.08
C LEU A 106 -13.56 -5.93 6.85
N LYS A 107 -12.69 -5.23 6.10
CA LYS A 107 -11.30 -5.68 5.89
C LYS A 107 -10.47 -5.73 7.18
N ARG A 108 -10.62 -4.76 8.07
CA ARG A 108 -9.89 -4.77 9.36
C ARG A 108 -10.27 -5.97 10.26
N ARG A 109 -11.50 -6.49 10.16
CA ARG A 109 -11.88 -7.70 10.92
C ARG A 109 -11.30 -8.98 10.32
N HIS A 110 -10.98 -8.98 9.04
CA HIS A 110 -10.42 -10.16 8.36
C HIS A 110 -8.91 -10.29 8.62
N ASP A 111 -8.19 -9.17 8.73
CA ASP A 111 -6.75 -9.16 9.07
C ASP A 111 -6.50 -9.62 10.53
N ASP A 112 -7.48 -9.48 11.44
CA ASP A 112 -7.41 -9.97 12.83
C ASP A 112 -7.73 -11.47 12.99
N ASP A 113 -8.38 -12.09 11.98
CA ASP A 113 -8.73 -13.52 11.97
C ASP A 113 -7.68 -14.38 11.21
N GLU A 114 -6.59 -13.79 10.73
CA GLU A 114 -5.52 -14.47 9.96
C GLU A 114 -4.49 -15.22 10.85
N ASP A 115 -4.78 -15.37 12.14
CA ASP A 115 -3.86 -15.96 13.14
C ASP A 115 -4.33 -17.30 13.73
N LYS A 116 -5.24 -18.02 13.05
CA LYS A 116 -5.73 -19.33 13.55
C LYS A 116 -5.76 -20.52 12.61
N ASP A 117 -5.46 -20.38 11.32
CA ASP A 117 -5.35 -21.54 10.43
C ASP A 117 -4.00 -21.59 9.69
N GLU A 118 -2.89 -21.46 10.44
CA GLU A 118 -1.63 -22.07 10.00
C GLU A 118 -1.73 -23.58 10.28
N GLU A 119 -2.51 -24.29 9.45
CA GLU A 119 -2.32 -25.73 9.32
C GLU A 119 -0.92 -25.96 8.73
N PRO A 120 -0.14 -26.90 9.31
CA PRO A 120 1.24 -27.09 8.92
C PRO A 120 1.25 -27.51 7.46
N SER A 121 1.90 -26.73 6.61
CA SER A 121 2.16 -27.10 5.21
C SER A 121 2.90 -28.42 5.21
N VAL A 122 2.14 -29.51 5.06
CA VAL A 122 2.66 -30.86 4.85
C VAL A 122 3.49 -30.77 3.59
N GLY A 123 4.79 -30.83 3.79
CA GLY A 123 5.77 -30.73 2.72
C GLY A 123 5.39 -31.66 1.58
N PRO A 124 5.55 -31.21 0.32
CA PRO A 124 5.32 -32.10 -0.80
C PRO A 124 6.35 -33.21 -0.69
N ASP A 125 5.90 -34.41 -0.31
CA ASP A 125 6.63 -35.68 -0.39
C ASP A 125 6.93 -35.95 -1.87
N ARG A 126 7.90 -35.20 -2.39
CA ARG A 126 8.59 -35.51 -3.61
C ARG A 126 9.64 -36.53 -3.21
N GLY A 127 9.21 -37.78 -3.20
CA GLY A 127 10.06 -38.96 -3.16
C GLY A 127 11.15 -38.90 -4.23
N SER A 128 12.26 -38.23 -3.92
CA SER A 128 13.53 -38.40 -4.59
C SER A 128 14.17 -39.64 -4.01
N LYS A 129 13.83 -40.81 -4.57
CA LYS A 129 14.60 -42.04 -4.38
C LYS A 129 15.99 -41.86 -4.97
N ARG A 130 16.89 -41.25 -4.20
CA ARG A 130 18.33 -41.37 -4.39
C ARG A 130 18.76 -42.74 -3.87
N ARG A 131 19.01 -43.69 -4.77
CA ARG A 131 19.80 -44.89 -4.47
C ARG A 131 21.29 -44.52 -4.50
N ARG A 132 21.89 -44.36 -3.33
CA ARG A 132 23.28 -44.70 -2.98
C ARG A 132 23.16 -45.22 -1.54
N GLU A 133 23.77 -46.32 -1.12
CA GLU A 133 25.15 -46.75 -1.30
C GLU A 133 25.29 -48.21 -0.84
N GLY A 134 26.40 -48.84 -1.24
CA GLY A 134 26.65 -50.27 -1.06
C GLY A 134 26.84 -50.76 0.37
N LYS A 135 26.77 -52.09 0.48
CA LYS A 135 27.40 -52.89 1.53
C LYS A 135 27.87 -54.21 0.90
N GLU A 136 29.18 -54.35 0.71
CA GLU A 136 29.89 -55.60 1.01
C GLU A 136 30.00 -55.69 2.55
N PRO A 137 29.97 -56.89 3.19
CA PRO A 137 30.98 -57.94 2.97
C PRO A 137 30.48 -59.41 3.06
N GLU A 138 31.14 -60.31 2.33
CA GLU A 138 31.98 -61.42 2.86
C GLU A 138 32.92 -61.92 1.74
#